data_AF-A0A9P4UCN1-F1
#
_entry.id   AF-A0A9P4UCN1-F1
#
_cell.length_a   1.000
_cell.length_b   1.000
_cell.length_c   1.000
_cell.angle_alpha   90.00
_cell.angle_beta   90.00
_cell.angle_gamma   90.00
#
_symmetry.space_group_name_H-M   'P 1'
#
loop_
_entity.id
_entity.type
_entity.pdbx_description
1 polymer ?
#
loop_
_entity_poly.entity_id
_entity_poly.type
_entity_poly.pdbx_seq_one_letter_code
_entity_poly.pdbx_strand_id
1 'polypeptide(L)' 'MDTPSPGLLIRYRYPLLITAYACITGAAFLRVSRQPYSRSIKWEQYETIFKFTTLGAVLVGIGTGGLKRRNDMRG' A
#
# COMPACT_ATOMS: atom_id res chain seq x y z
N MET A 1 -32.89 -9.59 15.32
CA MET A 1 -32.41 -8.45 14.50
C MET A 1 -30.94 -8.70 14.25
N ASP A 2 -30.58 -9.22 13.09
CA ASP A 2 -29.18 -9.44 12.73
C ASP A 2 -28.54 -8.10 12.39
N THR A 3 -27.68 -7.61 13.26
CA THR A 3 -26.84 -6.45 12.96
C THR A 3 -26.00 -6.76 11.71
N PRO A 4 -25.95 -5.89 10.69
CA PRO A 4 -25.13 -6.15 9.50
C PRO A 4 -23.67 -6.27 9.94
N SER A 5 -23.11 -7.47 9.82
CA SER A 5 -21.70 -7.73 10.08
C SER A 5 -20.88 -6.71 9.29
N PRO A 6 -19.97 -5.95 9.92
CA PRO A 6 -19.14 -5.01 9.18
C PRO A 6 -18.47 -5.78 8.04
N GLY A 7 -18.74 -5.35 6.81
CA GLY A 7 -18.30 -6.06 5.61
C GLY A 7 -16.82 -6.41 5.72
N LEU A 8 -16.44 -7.61 5.28
CA LEU A 8 -15.11 -8.20 5.48
C LEU A 8 -13.96 -7.22 5.13
N LEU A 9 -14.19 -6.37 4.12
CA LEU A 9 -13.31 -5.28 3.70
C LEU A 9 -13.07 -4.21 4.77
N ILE A 10 -14.07 -3.82 5.56
CA ILE A 10 -13.93 -2.84 6.65
C ILE A 10 -13.13 -3.45 7.80
N ARG A 11 -13.40 -4.71 8.14
CA ARG A 11 -12.74 -5.44 9.23
C ARG A 11 -11.26 -5.69 8.93
N TYR A 12 -10.92 -6.01 7.68
CA TYR A 12 -9.56 -6.35 7.26
C TYR A 12 -8.89 -5.27 6.41
N ARG A 13 -9.40 -4.03 6.39
CA ARG A 13 -8.89 -2.94 5.55
C ARG A 13 -7.38 -2.72 5.70
N TYR A 14 -6.93 -2.49 6.93
CA TYR A 14 -5.51 -2.22 7.21
C TYR A 14 -4.61 -3.42 6.93
N PRO A 15 -4.91 -4.65 7.38
CA PRO A 15 -4.07 -5.80 7.04
C PRO A 15 -4.03 -6.05 5.53
N LEU A 16 -5.14 -5.90 4.80
CA LEU A 16 -5.14 -6.01 3.34
C LEU A 16 -4.26 -4.94 2.67
N LEU A 17 -4.31 -3.69 3.15
CA LEU A 17 -3.46 -2.62 2.63
C LEU A 17 -1.97 -2.87 2.90
N ILE A 18 -1.63 -3.37 4.09
CA ILE A 18 -0.25 -3.72 4.45
C ILE A 18 0.25 -4.90 3.62
N THR A 19 -0.56 -5.94 3.46
CA THR A 19 -0.22 -7.09 2.61
C THR A 19 -0.06 -6.67 1.15
N ALA A 20 -0.97 -5.86 0.61
CA ALA A 20 -0.86 -5.34 -0.75
C ALA A 20 0.42 -4.51 -0.93
N TYR A 21 0.74 -3.64 0.02
CA TYR A 21 1.96 -2.85 0.02
C TYR A 21 3.21 -3.76 0.02
N ALA A 22 3.27 -4.74 0.92
CA ALA A 22 4.40 -5.68 1.00
C ALA A 22 4.56 -6.51 -0.28
N CYS A 23 3.45 -6.99 -0.87
CA CYS A 23 3.48 -7.74 -2.12
C CYS A 23 3.99 -6.91 -3.29
N ILE A 24 3.52 -5.66 -3.44
CA ILE A 24 3.93 -4.77 -4.54
C ILE A 24 5.42 -4.43 -4.42
N THR A 25 5.87 -3.99 -3.24
CA THR A 25 7.27 -3.62 -3.00
C THR A 25 8.18 -4.85 -3.13
N GLY A 26 7.79 -5.99 -2.58
CA GLY A 26 8.54 -7.25 -2.69
C GLY A 26 8.67 -7.75 -4.13
N ALA A 27 7.60 -7.71 -4.93
CA ALA A 27 7.64 -8.09 -6.34
C ALA A 27 8.55 -7.17 -7.16
N ALA A 28 8.51 -5.86 -6.88
CA ALA A 28 9.41 -4.90 -7.52
C ALA A 28 10.88 -5.15 -7.15
N PHE A 29 11.17 -5.48 -5.89
CA PHE A 29 12.53 -5.82 -5.46
C PHE A 29 13.03 -7.12 -6.11
N LEU A 30 12.18 -8.15 -6.19
CA LEU A 30 12.52 -9.39 -6.91
C LEU A 30 12.80 -9.15 -8.39
N ARG A 31 12.12 -8.17 -9.01
CA ARG A 31 12.39 -7.80 -10.40
C ARG A 31 13.77 -7.16 -10.55
N VAL A 32 14.13 -6.23 -9.67
CA VAL A 32 15.46 -5.59 -9.66
C VAL A 32 16.58 -6.59 -9.36
N SER A 33 16.34 -7.53 -8.45
CA SER A 33 17.36 -8.52 -8.07
C SER A 33 17.76 -9.41 -9.26
N ARG A 34 16.81 -9.73 -10.14
CA ARG A 34 16.99 -10.54 -11.35
C ARG A 34 17.63 -9.80 -12.53
N GLN A 35 17.74 -8.48 -12.49
CA GLN A 35 18.36 -7.71 -13.57
C GLN A 35 19.90 -7.82 -13.52
N PRO A 36 20.61 -7.86 -14.65
CA PRO A 36 22.08 -7.96 -14.68
C PRO A 36 22.77 -6.60 -14.46
N TYR A 37 22.31 -5.82 -13.48
CA TYR A 37 22.91 -4.53 -13.12
C TYR A 37 23.98 -4.67 -12.02
N SER A 38 24.88 -3.69 -11.95
CA SER A 38 25.88 -3.60 -10.88
C SER A 38 25.20 -3.43 -9.52
N ARG A 39 25.90 -3.83 -8.44
CA ARG A 39 25.35 -3.74 -7.07
C ARG A 39 24.98 -2.30 -6.68
N SER A 40 25.73 -1.30 -7.14
CA SER A 40 25.44 0.13 -6.90
C SER A 40 24.11 0.56 -7.52
N ILE A 41 23.91 0.23 -8.80
CA ILE A 41 22.69 0.60 -9.54
C ILE A 41 21.46 -0.09 -8.94
N LYS A 42 21.60 -1.36 -8.52
CA LYS A 42 20.51 -2.06 -7.83
C LYS A 42 20.14 -1.40 -6.51
N TRP A 43 21.12 -0.91 -5.75
CA TRP A 43 20.88 -0.22 -4.48
C TRP A 43 20.09 1.07 -4.68
N GLU A 44 20.50 1.89 -5.65
CA GLU A 44 19.77 3.10 -6.03
C GLU A 44 18.34 2.78 -6.47
N GLN A 45 18.14 1.71 -7.25
CA GLN A 45 16.81 1.27 -7.66
C GLN A 45 15.93 0.81 -6.50
N TYR A 46 16.48 0.07 -5.54
CA TYR A 46 15.74 -0.32 -4.33
C TYR A 46 15.30 0.91 -3.54
N GLU A 47 16.19 1.90 -3.40
CA GLU A 47 15.90 3.15 -2.71
C GLU A 47 14.79 3.94 -3.42
N THR A 48 14.85 4.08 -4.75
CA THR A 48 13.81 4.75 -5.54
C THR A 48 12.46 4.03 -5.42
N ILE A 49 12.45 2.70 -5.55
CA ILE A 49 11.21 1.90 -5.42
C ILE A 49 10.62 2.05 -4.03
N PHE A 50 11.44 2.01 -2.99
CA PHE A 50 10.97 2.19 -1.62
C PHE A 50 10.37 3.58 -1.40
N LYS A 51 11.05 4.65 -1.84
CA LYS A 51 10.54 6.03 -1.75
C LYS A 51 9.21 6.20 -2.49
N PHE A 52 9.08 5.65 -3.70
CA PHE A 52 7.87 5.78 -4.48
C PHE A 52 6.69 5.00 -3.87
N THR A 53 6.94 3.76 -3.47
CA THR A 53 5.90 2.90 -2.88
C THR A 53 5.43 3.43 -1.52
N THR A 54 6.34 3.90 -0.66
CA THR A 54 6.00 4.54 0.62
C THR A 54 5.16 5.80 0.42
N LEU A 55 5.57 6.68 -0.50
CA LEU A 55 4.79 7.89 -0.83
C LEU A 55 3.39 7.53 -1.33
N GLY A 56 3.28 6.54 -2.21
CA GLY A 56 2.00 6.02 -2.69
C GLY A 56 1.12 5.49 -1.57
N ALA A 57 1.68 4.73 -0.63
CA ALA A 57 0.95 4.20 0.53
C ALA A 57 0.43 5.32 1.45
N VAL A 58 1.24 6.37 1.68
CA VAL A 58 0.83 7.56 2.45
C VAL A 58 -0.34 8.27 1.76
N LEU A 59 -0.26 8.50 0.45
CA LEU A 59 -1.35 9.13 -0.32
C LEU A 59 -2.64 8.30 -0.29
N VAL A 60 -2.55 6.97 -0.41
CA VAL A 60 -3.70 6.07 -0.28
C VAL A 60 -4.29 6.12 1.14
N GLY A 61 -3.44 6.18 2.17
CA GLY A 61 -3.86 6.36 3.55
C GLY A 61 -4.63 7.67 3.77
N ILE A 62 -4.10 8.79 3.28
CA ILE A 62 -4.73 10.11 3.36
C ILE A 62 -6.06 10.11 2.59
N GLY A 63 -6.07 9.64 1.34
CA GLY A 63 -7.27 9.60 0.51
C GLY A 63 -8.38 8.78 1.14
N THR A 64 -8.05 7.59 1.65
CA THR A 64 -9.04 6.70 2.26
C THR A 64 -9.47 7.14 3.68
N GLY A 65 -8.66 7.93 4.38
CA GLY A 65 -9.03 8.58 5.65
C GLY A 65 -9.90 9.83 5.46
N GLY A 66 -9.53 10.68 4.49
CA GLY A 66 -10.27 11.90 4.15
C GLY A 66 -11.63 11.63 3.51
N LEU A 67 -11.73 10.59 2.66
CA LEU A 67 -13.00 10.18 2.07
C LEU A 67 -14.00 9.66 3.13
N LYS A 68 -13.48 8.97 4.16
CA LYS A 68 -14.31 8.50 5.29
C LYS A 68 -14.90 9.68 6.09
N ARG A 69 -14.09 10.70 6.39
CA ARG A 69 -14.57 11.92 7.08
C ARG A 69 -15.64 12.70 6.28
N ARG A 70 -15.54 12.74 4.95
CA ARG A 70 -16.53 13.43 4.11
C ARG A 70 -17.88 12.73 4.05
N ASN A 71 -17.89 11.39 4.10
CA ASN A 71 -19.12 10.62 4.10
C ASN A 71 -19.83 10.67 5.47
N ASP A 72 -19.06 10.69 6.59
CA ASP A 72 -19.63 10.86 7.94
C ASP A 72 -20.26 12.25 8.17
N MET A 73 -19.88 13.28 7.43
CA MET A 73 -20.47 14.63 7.53
C MET A 73 -21.69 14.84 6.61
N ARG A 74 -22.05 13.85 5.80
CA ARG A 74 -23.15 13.92 4.82
C ARG A 74 -24.33 12.98 5.14
N GLY A 75 -24.19 12.12 6.14
CA GLY A 75 -25.27 11.29 6.68
C GLY A 75 -25.79 11.89 7.97
#